data_AF-A0A9E2JDN1-F1
#
_entry.id   AF-A0A9E2JDN1-F1
#
_cell.length_a   1.000
_cell.length_b   1.000
_cell.length_c   1.000
_cell.angle_alpha   90.00
_cell.angle_beta   90.00
_cell.angle_gamma   90.00
#
_symmetry.space_group_name_H-M   'P 1'
#
loop_
_entity.id
_entity.type
_entity.pdbx_description
1 polymer ?
#
loop_
_entity_poly.entity_id
_entity_poly.type
_entity_poly.pdbx_seq_one_letter_code
_entity_poly.pdbx_strand_id
1 'polypeptide(L)'
;RFSPFVKDVIVVGGEDRHFVSALVNIDIENMGRYADANRINYTTFTDLSQKKEVIDLIRNEIEKINKTLPEHARLRRFINLHKELDADESELTRTQKLRRTYIEDKYRDMIEALYGDRGELSVEAQVTYRDGRTGRVKTDIKVNMVENEMN
;
A
#
# COMPACT_ATOMS: atom_id res chain seq x y z
N ARG A 1 -17.82 -4.58 -4.94
CA ARG A 1 -17.12 -5.90 -5.03
C ARG A 1 -15.67 -5.63 -4.67
N PHE A 2 -15.10 -6.40 -3.74
CA PHE A 2 -13.72 -6.20 -3.29
C PHE A 2 -12.72 -6.54 -4.41
N SER A 3 -11.63 -5.78 -4.50
CA SER A 3 -10.54 -6.07 -5.41
C SER A 3 -9.80 -7.32 -4.94
N PRO A 4 -9.54 -8.32 -5.80
CA PRO A 4 -8.76 -9.50 -5.40
C PRO A 4 -7.28 -9.18 -5.13
N PHE A 5 -6.83 -7.99 -5.53
CA PHE A 5 -5.44 -7.56 -5.44
C PHE A 5 -5.10 -6.87 -4.12
N VAL A 6 -6.10 -6.60 -3.29
CA VAL A 6 -5.97 -5.86 -2.03
C VAL A 6 -6.40 -6.76 -0.89
N LYS A 7 -5.47 -7.00 0.04
CA LYS A 7 -5.71 -7.80 1.24
C LYS A 7 -6.34 -6.95 2.33
N ASP A 8 -5.71 -5.82 2.64
CA ASP A 8 -6.17 -4.87 3.66
C ASP A 8 -5.93 -3.43 3.21
N VAL A 9 -6.73 -2.50 3.74
CA VAL A 9 -6.56 -1.06 3.53
C VAL A 9 -6.72 -0.32 4.85
N ILE A 10 -5.75 0.55 5.13
CA ILE A 10 -5.87 1.53 6.20
C ILE A 10 -6.19 2.87 5.56
N VAL A 11 -7.46 3.27 5.65
CA VAL A 11 -7.90 4.60 5.22
C VAL A 11 -7.54 5.61 6.31
N VAL A 12 -6.87 6.67 5.90
CA VAL A 12 -6.44 7.78 6.76
C VAL A 12 -7.13 9.05 6.30
N GLY A 13 -7.73 9.78 7.24
CA GLY A 13 -8.49 11.00 7.02
C GLY A 13 -8.96 11.54 8.37
N GLY A 14 -9.60 12.71 8.39
CA GLY A 14 -10.10 13.32 9.63
C GLY A 14 -10.20 14.83 9.51
N GLU A 15 -10.69 15.48 10.56
CA GLU A 15 -10.90 16.94 10.60
C GLU A 15 -9.60 17.73 10.35
N ASP A 16 -8.46 17.19 10.79
CA ASP A 16 -7.14 17.82 10.64
C ASP A 16 -6.44 17.49 9.30
N ARG A 17 -7.12 16.83 8.35
CA ARG A 17 -6.51 16.39 7.08
C ARG A 17 -7.29 16.87 5.88
N HIS A 18 -6.58 17.50 4.94
CA HIS A 18 -7.18 18.11 3.74
C HIS A 18 -7.85 17.12 2.77
N PHE A 19 -7.50 15.84 2.83
CA PHE A 19 -8.05 14.80 1.96
C PHE A 19 -7.93 13.39 2.56
N VAL A 20 -8.69 12.45 2.00
CA VAL A 20 -8.61 11.04 2.37
C VAL A 20 -7.45 10.37 1.61
N SER A 21 -6.67 9.58 2.34
CA SER A 21 -5.55 8.78 1.80
C SER A 21 -5.60 7.34 2.29
N ALA A 22 -4.76 6.48 1.72
CA ALA A 22 -4.72 5.07 2.14
C ALA A 22 -3.29 4.49 2.20
N LEU A 23 -3.08 3.61 3.18
CA LEU A 23 -2.05 2.58 3.10
C LEU A 23 -2.70 1.29 2.60
N VAL A 24 -2.15 0.71 1.55
CA VAL A 24 -2.68 -0.47 0.87
C VAL A 24 -1.76 -1.65 1.12
N ASN A 25 -2.29 -2.72 1.71
CA ASN A 25 -1.61 -4.01 1.75
C ASN A 25 -2.09 -4.87 0.57
N ILE A 26 -1.19 -5.15 -0.38
CA ILE A 26 -1.51 -5.98 -1.53
C ILE A 26 -1.69 -7.44 -1.09
N ASP A 27 -2.56 -8.16 -1.81
CA ASP A 27 -2.63 -9.62 -1.70
C ASP A 27 -1.47 -10.22 -2.50
N ILE A 28 -0.46 -10.76 -1.83
CA ILE A 28 0.76 -11.26 -2.49
C ILE A 28 0.49 -12.44 -3.42
N GLU A 29 -0.50 -13.28 -3.12
CA GLU A 29 -0.77 -14.48 -3.92
C GLU A 29 -1.44 -14.10 -5.23
N ASN A 30 -2.50 -13.28 -5.16
CA ASN A 30 -3.21 -12.79 -6.33
C ASN A 30 -2.33 -11.83 -7.15
N MET A 31 -1.56 -10.97 -6.48
CA MET A 31 -0.61 -10.08 -7.17
C MET A 31 0.54 -10.86 -7.81
N GLY A 32 1.03 -11.92 -7.16
CA GLY A 32 2.05 -12.81 -7.71
C GLY A 32 1.57 -13.52 -8.99
N ARG A 33 0.34 -14.04 -8.98
CA ARG A 33 -0.28 -14.63 -10.19
C ARG A 33 -0.45 -13.60 -11.31
N TYR A 34 -0.87 -12.38 -10.98
CA TYR A 34 -0.93 -11.29 -11.95
C TYR A 34 0.45 -10.98 -12.52
N ALA A 35 1.47 -10.90 -11.67
CA ALA A 35 2.84 -10.65 -12.09
C ALA A 35 3.36 -11.73 -13.05
N ASP A 36 3.17 -13.01 -12.70
CA ASP A 36 3.58 -14.14 -13.54
C ASP A 36 2.86 -14.12 -14.90
N ALA A 37 1.54 -13.87 -14.91
CA ALA A 37 0.75 -13.79 -16.13
C ALA A 37 1.17 -12.63 -17.06
N ASN A 38 1.68 -11.54 -16.48
CA ASN A 38 2.13 -10.34 -17.21
C ASN A 38 3.66 -10.28 -17.38
N ARG A 39 4.39 -11.34 -17.02
CA ARG A 39 5.87 -11.44 -17.11
C ARG A 39 6.59 -10.34 -16.31
N ILE A 40 6.02 -9.93 -15.19
CA ILE A 40 6.61 -8.96 -14.25
C ILE A 40 7.54 -9.72 -13.31
N ASN A 41 8.84 -9.50 -13.46
CA ASN A 41 9.84 -10.14 -12.61
C ASN A 41 9.92 -9.44 -11.25
N TYR A 42 9.79 -10.23 -10.18
CA TYR A 42 9.98 -9.76 -8.81
C TYR A 42 10.69 -10.81 -7.96
N THR A 43 11.34 -10.36 -6.89
CA THR A 43 12.16 -11.22 -6.01
C THR A 43 11.63 -11.32 -4.58
N THR A 44 10.86 -10.34 -4.13
CA THR A 44 10.34 -10.20 -2.77
C THR A 44 8.99 -9.50 -2.80
N PHE A 45 8.25 -9.56 -1.69
CA PHE A 45 7.02 -8.75 -1.53
C PHE A 45 7.31 -7.26 -1.75
N THR A 46 8.38 -6.74 -1.12
CA THR A 46 8.78 -5.34 -1.21
C THR A 46 8.98 -4.91 -2.66
N ASP A 47 9.78 -5.66 -3.42
CA ASP A 47 10.02 -5.41 -4.84
C ASP A 47 8.72 -5.42 -5.65
N LEU A 48 7.86 -6.43 -5.45
CA LEU A 48 6.58 -6.52 -6.14
C LEU A 48 5.66 -5.33 -5.84
N SER A 49 5.52 -4.97 -4.57
CA SER A 49 4.60 -3.92 -4.11
C SER A 49 4.90 -2.54 -4.71
N GLN A 50 6.17 -2.30 -5.07
CA GLN A 50 6.66 -1.03 -5.61
C GLN A 50 6.84 -1.05 -7.15
N LYS A 51 6.53 -2.17 -7.82
CA LYS A 51 6.49 -2.23 -9.29
C LYS A 51 5.45 -1.26 -9.83
N LYS A 52 5.78 -0.60 -10.94
CA LYS A 52 4.90 0.39 -11.57
C LYS A 52 3.58 -0.24 -11.97
N GLU A 53 3.62 -1.45 -12.53
CA GLU A 53 2.46 -2.22 -12.97
C GLU A 53 1.52 -2.55 -11.81
N VAL A 54 2.07 -2.89 -10.65
CA VAL A 54 1.30 -3.17 -9.43
C VAL A 54 0.68 -1.89 -8.87
N ILE A 55 1.45 -0.82 -8.80
CA ILE A 55 0.96 0.51 -8.36
C ILE A 55 -0.17 0.99 -9.28
N ASP A 56 0.00 0.88 -10.59
CA ASP A 56 -1.01 1.31 -11.57
C ASP A 56 -2.27 0.43 -11.48
N LEU A 57 -2.13 -0.87 -11.26
CA LEU A 57 -3.26 -1.77 -11.02
C LEU A 57 -4.03 -1.34 -9.77
N ILE A 58 -3.35 -1.09 -8.66
CA ILE A 58 -3.98 -0.60 -7.43
C ILE A 58 -4.63 0.78 -7.64
N ARG A 59 -3.97 1.70 -8.35
CA ARG A 59 -4.55 3.01 -8.70
C ARG A 59 -5.87 2.84 -9.43
N ASN A 60 -5.91 2.00 -10.47
CA ASN A 60 -7.13 1.74 -11.24
C ASN A 60 -8.26 1.15 -10.38
N GLU A 61 -7.94 0.30 -9.40
CA GLU A 61 -8.93 -0.24 -8.46
C GLU A 61 -9.48 0.85 -7.52
N ILE A 62 -8.61 1.74 -7.03
CA ILE A 62 -9.01 2.90 -6.22
C ILE A 62 -9.87 3.86 -7.04
N GLU A 63 -9.50 4.19 -8.28
CA GLU A 63 -10.28 5.05 -9.17
C GLU A 63 -11.70 4.52 -9.40
N LYS A 64 -11.85 3.20 -9.58
CA LYS A 64 -13.17 2.56 -9.70
C LYS A 64 -14.02 2.76 -8.44
N ILE A 65 -13.42 2.67 -7.25
CA ILE A 65 -14.10 2.90 -5.97
C ILE A 65 -14.43 4.38 -5.80
N ASN A 66 -13.51 5.29 -6.13
CA ASN A 66 -13.74 6.73 -6.04
C ASN A 66 -14.96 7.20 -6.86
N LYS A 67 -15.24 6.56 -8.00
CA LYS A 67 -16.42 6.85 -8.82
C LYS A 67 -17.75 6.60 -8.10
N THR A 68 -17.75 5.75 -7.06
CA THR A 68 -18.94 5.45 -6.25
C THR A 68 -19.00 6.27 -4.96
N LEU A 69 -17.98 7.09 -4.68
CA LEU A 69 -17.87 7.88 -3.45
C LEU A 69 -18.17 9.36 -3.73
N PRO A 70 -18.78 10.08 -2.77
CA PRO A 70 -18.88 11.53 -2.85
C PRO A 70 -17.47 12.14 -2.84
N GLU A 71 -17.31 13.31 -3.46
CA GLU A 71 -16.00 13.93 -3.71
C GLU A 71 -15.14 14.06 -2.44
N HIS A 72 -15.72 14.49 -1.33
CA HIS A 72 -15.02 14.65 -0.05
C HIS A 72 -14.51 13.32 0.55
N ALA A 73 -15.04 12.18 0.13
CA ALA A 73 -14.66 10.85 0.61
C ALA A 73 -13.72 10.11 -0.35
N ARG A 74 -13.38 10.70 -1.50
CA ARG A 74 -12.49 10.07 -2.49
C ARG A 74 -11.06 10.03 -1.99
N LEU A 75 -10.40 8.90 -2.25
CA LEU A 75 -8.98 8.74 -1.99
C LEU A 75 -8.18 9.61 -2.98
N ARG A 76 -7.36 10.52 -2.48
CA ARG A 76 -6.48 11.36 -3.31
C ARG A 76 -5.09 10.76 -3.45
N ARG A 77 -4.57 10.14 -2.40
CA ARG A 77 -3.22 9.58 -2.36
C ARG A 77 -3.18 8.21 -1.69
N PHE A 78 -2.23 7.38 -2.08
CA PHE A 78 -2.01 6.08 -1.46
C PHE A 78 -0.56 5.64 -1.51
N ILE A 79 -0.20 4.74 -0.58
CA ILE A 79 1.07 4.03 -0.55
C ILE A 79 0.77 2.53 -0.54
N ASN A 80 1.47 1.76 -1.36
CA ASN A 80 1.53 0.31 -1.20
C ASN A 80 2.53 0.00 -0.07
N LEU A 81 2.09 -0.72 0.95
CA LEU A 81 2.97 -1.19 2.02
C LEU A 81 4.05 -2.11 1.44
N HIS A 82 5.21 -2.10 2.07
CA HIS A 82 6.41 -2.82 1.64
C HIS A 82 6.54 -4.22 2.23
N LYS A 83 5.61 -4.59 3.12
CA LYS A 83 5.49 -5.92 3.73
C LYS A 83 4.02 -6.24 4.00
N GLU A 84 3.72 -7.50 4.25
CA GLU A 84 2.42 -7.91 4.77
C GLU A 84 2.21 -7.43 6.21
N LEU A 85 0.95 -7.13 6.53
CA LEU A 85 0.55 -6.89 7.91
C LEU A 85 0.58 -8.22 8.68
N ASP A 86 1.18 -8.18 9.86
CA ASP A 86 1.45 -9.38 10.66
C ASP A 86 0.79 -9.29 12.05
N ALA A 87 0.18 -10.39 12.48
CA ALA A 87 -0.35 -10.52 13.83
C ALA A 87 0.75 -10.63 14.88
N ASP A 88 1.90 -11.22 14.53
CA ASP A 88 3.04 -11.38 15.44
C ASP A 88 3.74 -10.04 15.69
N GLU A 89 3.73 -9.13 14.70
CA GLU A 89 4.17 -7.75 14.86
C GLU A 89 3.11 -6.82 15.48
N SER A 90 1.99 -7.38 15.96
CA SER A 90 0.86 -6.67 16.56
C SER A 90 0.13 -5.69 15.63
N GLU A 91 0.28 -5.83 14.31
CA GLU A 91 -0.46 -5.03 13.31
C GLU A 91 -1.88 -5.58 13.14
N LEU A 92 -2.01 -6.89 13.26
CA LEU A 92 -3.28 -7.59 13.27
C LEU A 92 -3.57 -8.20 14.65
N THR A 93 -4.84 -8.38 14.95
CA THR A 93 -5.27 -9.31 16.00
C THR A 93 -5.06 -10.74 15.52
N ARG A 94 -5.06 -11.71 16.45
CA ARG A 94 -5.02 -13.14 16.11
C ARG A 94 -6.16 -13.57 15.17
N THR A 95 -7.26 -12.82 15.15
CA THR A 95 -8.40 -13.03 14.26
C THR A 95 -8.32 -12.17 12.98
N GLN A 96 -7.13 -11.70 12.61
CA GLN A 96 -6.85 -10.94 11.38
C GLN A 96 -7.56 -9.57 11.30
N LYS A 97 -8.06 -9.02 12.41
CA LYS A 97 -8.57 -7.63 12.45
C LYS A 97 -7.43 -6.62 12.62
N LEU A 98 -7.47 -5.53 11.85
CA LEU A 98 -6.53 -4.39 11.94
C LEU A 98 -6.50 -3.76 13.34
N ARG A 99 -5.30 -3.56 13.89
CA ARG A 99 -5.06 -2.75 15.10
C ARG A 99 -4.72 -1.32 14.69
N ARG A 100 -5.73 -0.58 14.24
CA ARG A 100 -5.58 0.74 13.57
C ARG A 100 -4.66 1.70 14.31
N THR A 101 -4.86 1.94 15.59
CA THR A 101 -4.03 2.86 16.39
C THR A 101 -2.55 2.49 16.39
N TYR A 102 -2.25 1.19 16.47
CA TYR A 102 -0.87 0.70 16.46
C TYR A 102 -0.24 0.83 15.06
N ILE A 103 -1.01 0.50 14.02
CA ILE A 103 -0.57 0.68 12.62
C ILE A 103 -0.31 2.16 12.34
N GLU A 104 -1.21 3.05 12.73
CA GLU A 104 -1.07 4.49 12.51
C GLU A 104 0.18 5.06 13.19
N ASP A 105 0.52 4.58 14.38
CA ASP A 105 1.75 4.96 15.08
C ASP A 105 3.00 4.39 14.39
N LYS A 106 2.98 3.10 14.05
CA LYS A 106 4.11 2.41 13.41
C LYS A 106 4.43 2.94 12.02
N TYR A 107 3.41 3.27 11.23
CA TYR A 107 3.55 3.77 9.86
C TYR A 107 3.41 5.29 9.78
N ARG A 108 3.62 6.00 10.90
CA ARG A 108 3.51 7.46 10.99
C ARG A 108 4.26 8.18 9.88
N ASP A 109 5.51 7.80 9.62
CA ASP A 109 6.33 8.44 8.58
C ASP A 109 5.73 8.30 7.17
N MET A 110 5.14 7.13 6.86
CA MET A 110 4.44 6.91 5.58
C MET A 110 3.15 7.72 5.52
N ILE A 111 2.43 7.77 6.65
CA ILE A 111 1.21 8.54 6.79
C ILE A 111 1.50 10.03 6.62
N GLU A 112 2.58 10.56 7.20
CA GLU A 112 3.01 11.94 7.01
C GLU A 112 3.44 12.18 5.56
N ALA A 113 4.14 11.24 4.93
CA ALA A 113 4.54 11.34 3.53
C ALA A 113 3.34 11.46 2.57
N LEU A 114 2.20 10.82 2.87
CA LEU A 114 0.97 10.99 2.09
C LEU A 114 0.51 12.45 2.03
N TYR A 115 0.74 13.24 3.09
CA TYR A 115 0.28 14.64 3.19
C TYR A 115 1.39 15.66 2.92
N GLY A 116 2.64 15.21 2.76
CA GLY A 116 3.76 16.07 2.41
C GLY A 116 3.99 16.23 0.90
N ASP A 117 5.06 16.91 0.56
CA ASP A 117 5.49 17.16 -0.83
C ASP A 117 6.44 16.06 -1.38
N ARG A 118 6.77 15.07 -0.56
CA ARG A 118 7.68 13.98 -0.94
C ARG A 118 6.96 12.96 -1.83
N GLY A 119 7.56 12.63 -2.97
CA GLY A 119 7.07 11.58 -3.87
C GLY A 119 7.43 10.16 -3.43
N GLU A 120 8.35 10.01 -2.49
CA GLU A 120 8.80 8.73 -1.95
C GLU A 120 9.43 8.86 -0.56
N LEU A 121 9.54 7.74 0.17
CA LEU A 121 10.37 7.62 1.35
C LEU A 121 11.32 6.41 1.26
N SER A 122 12.56 6.55 1.70
CA SER A 122 13.45 5.40 1.86
C SER A 122 13.18 4.70 3.19
N VAL A 123 12.95 3.39 3.15
CA VAL A 123 12.83 2.54 4.35
C VAL A 123 13.79 1.37 4.27
N GLU A 124 14.22 0.88 5.43
CA GLU A 124 14.91 -0.40 5.54
C GLU A 124 13.87 -1.48 5.84
N ALA A 125 13.75 -2.45 4.93
CA ALA A 125 12.80 -3.55 5.02
C ALA A 125 13.54 -4.87 5.22
N GLN A 126 13.07 -5.67 6.18
CA GLN A 126 13.43 -7.07 6.23
C GLN A 126 12.61 -7.81 5.17
N VAL A 127 13.29 -8.51 4.27
CA VAL A 127 12.65 -9.22 3.14
C VAL A 127 12.99 -10.69 3.16
N THR A 128 12.03 -11.49 2.73
CA THR A 128 12.21 -12.91 2.43
C THR A 128 12.22 -13.07 0.92
N TYR A 129 13.31 -13.63 0.40
CA TYR A 129 13.47 -13.96 -1.02
C TYR A 129 12.70 -15.23 -1.37
N ARG A 130 12.42 -15.44 -2.67
CA ARG A 130 11.69 -16.63 -3.15
C ARG A 130 12.37 -17.96 -2.81
N ASP A 131 13.68 -17.96 -2.53
CA ASP A 131 14.43 -19.14 -2.10
C ASP A 131 14.45 -19.35 -0.58
N GLY A 132 13.69 -18.54 0.17
CA GLY A 132 13.56 -18.62 1.62
C GLY A 132 14.65 -17.89 2.40
N ARG A 133 15.68 -17.34 1.74
CA ARG A 133 16.68 -16.51 2.42
C ARG A 133 16.02 -15.22 2.92
N THR A 134 16.53 -14.71 4.04
CA THR A 134 16.13 -13.40 4.56
C THR A 134 17.28 -12.41 4.43
N GLY A 135 16.94 -11.13 4.28
CA GLY A 135 17.91 -10.05 4.20
C GLY A 135 17.29 -8.72 4.58
N ARG A 136 18.13 -7.68 4.63
CA ARG A 136 17.67 -6.30 4.77
C ARG A 136 17.94 -5.57 3.46
N VAL A 137 16.94 -4.85 2.97
CA VAL A 137 17.06 -4.04 1.77
C VAL A 137 16.59 -2.62 2.09
N LYS A 138 17.33 -1.64 1.57
CA LYS A 138 16.83 -0.28 1.50
C LYS A 138 15.96 -0.16 0.26
N THR A 139 14.73 0.29 0.42
CA THR A 139 13.78 0.45 -0.68
C THR A 139 13.13 1.82 -0.60
N ASP A 140 12.83 2.39 -1.76
CA ASP A 140 12.05 3.61 -1.85
C ASP A 140 10.57 3.24 -2.02
N ILE A 141 9.76 3.76 -1.11
CA ILE A 141 8.32 3.55 -1.04
C ILE A 141 7.63 4.76 -1.67
N LYS A 142 6.89 4.51 -2.73
CA LYS A 142 6.32 5.57 -3.55
C LYS A 142 5.03 6.10 -2.94
N VAL A 143 4.92 7.42 -2.87
CA VAL A 143 3.68 8.14 -2.60
C VAL A 143 2.96 8.35 -3.93
N ASN A 144 1.78 7.76 -4.07
CA ASN A 144 1.06 7.73 -5.34
C ASN A 144 -0.18 8.61 -5.29
N MET A 145 -0.38 9.40 -6.33
CA MET A 145 -1.63 10.13 -6.56
C MET A 145 -2.63 9.23 -7.30
N VAL A 146 -3.91 9.39 -6.98
CA VAL A 146 -5.01 8.65 -7.61
C VAL A 146 -5.50 9.38 -8.86
N GLU A 147 -5.75 10.68 -8.75
CA GLU A 147 -6.07 11.53 -9.91
C GLU A 147 -4.83 12.39 -10.17
N ASN A 148 -4.32 12.38 -11.40
CA ASN A 148 -3.40 13.43 -11.82
C ASN A 148 -4.21 14.73 -11.86
N GLU A 149 -3.78 15.75 -11.13
CA GLU A 149 -4.18 17.14 -11.39
C GLU A 149 -3.60 17.56 -12.75
N MET A 150 -4.16 17.04 -13.84
CA MET A 150 -4.05 17.65 -15.16
C MET A 150 -5.37 18.38 -15.40
N ASN A 151 -5.42 19.62 -14.89
CA ASN A 151 -6.26 20.67 -15.45
C ASN A 151 -5.68 21.11 -16.80
#